data_AF-A0A9P8AT26-F1
#
_entry.id   AF-A0A9P8AT26-F1
#
_cell.length_a   1.000
_cell.length_b   1.000
_cell.length_c   1.000
_cell.angle_alpha   90.00
_cell.angle_beta   90.00
_cell.angle_gamma   90.00
#
_symmetry.space_group_name_H-M   'P 1'
#
loop_
_entity.id
_entity.type
_entity.pdbx_description
1 polymer ?
#
loop_
_entity_poly.entity_id
_entity_poly.type
_entity_poly.pdbx_seq_one_letter_code
_entity_poly.pdbx_strand_id
1 'polypeptide(L)'
;MRFGIALYYYGLNADPSHPTPYFHWAFLSSDLPWSKNDTTCYEIVRQDDYLWKWHFTRPNLAKSARFRGIVELGEFQGSTRLIDDIIRASHPASVKEWTVIGPRGWTCATWVMKLAIDLEERGYYDFPDGVSVHNLYKTVLEKGALLRDLKGLTLIPVLPLVSLVRAIWPY
;
A
#
# COMPACT_ATOMS: atom_id res chain seq x y z
N MET A 1 -11.89 -1.96 10.91
CA MET A 1 -10.49 -2.36 10.64
C MET A 1 -9.79 -1.23 9.89
N ARG A 2 -8.47 -1.07 10.01
CA ARG A 2 -7.71 -0.09 9.20
C ARG A 2 -7.00 -0.78 8.06
N PHE A 3 -6.83 -0.07 6.96
CA PHE A 3 -6.07 -0.58 5.82
C PHE A 3 -5.32 0.56 5.12
N GLY A 4 -4.27 0.19 4.41
CA GLY A 4 -3.36 1.16 3.84
C GLY A 4 -2.37 0.53 2.89
N ILE A 5 -1.49 1.38 2.38
CA ILE A 5 -0.44 1.01 1.44
C ILE A 5 0.90 1.24 2.10
N ALA A 6 1.63 0.16 2.37
CA ALA A 6 2.99 0.24 2.88
C ALA A 6 3.99 0.54 1.77
N LEU A 7 4.95 1.41 2.12
CA LEU A 7 6.13 1.64 1.32
C LEU A 7 7.35 0.94 1.94
N TYR A 8 8.02 0.13 1.14
CA TYR A 8 9.31 -0.48 1.48
C TYR A 8 10.39 -0.01 0.51
N TYR A 9 11.60 0.18 1.03
CA TYR A 9 12.79 0.43 0.24
C TYR A 9 13.70 -0.80 0.25
N TYR A 10 14.01 -1.27 -0.95
CA TYR A 10 14.96 -2.34 -1.20
C TYR A 10 16.24 -1.70 -1.72
N GLY A 11 17.31 -1.80 -0.93
CA GLY A 11 18.64 -1.30 -1.28
C GLY A 11 19.33 -2.20 -2.32
N LEU A 12 20.57 -1.84 -2.65
CA LEU A 12 21.40 -2.64 -3.54
C LEU A 12 21.52 -4.07 -3.02
N ASN A 13 21.36 -5.06 -3.91
CA ASN A 13 21.45 -6.50 -3.61
C ASN A 13 20.46 -7.01 -2.55
N ALA A 14 19.41 -6.26 -2.22
CA ALA A 14 18.40 -6.66 -1.24
C ALA A 14 17.38 -7.68 -1.80
N ASP A 15 17.23 -7.73 -3.12
CA ASP A 15 16.45 -8.71 -3.89
C ASP A 15 17.28 -9.14 -5.10
N PRO A 16 17.69 -10.42 -5.21
CA PRO A 16 18.42 -10.94 -6.37
C PRO A 16 17.69 -10.75 -7.71
N SER A 17 16.36 -10.63 -7.67
CA SER A 17 15.52 -10.44 -8.87
C SER A 17 15.52 -8.99 -9.36
N HIS A 18 15.98 -8.05 -8.53
CA HIS A 18 16.04 -6.62 -8.83
C HIS A 18 17.41 -6.06 -8.44
N PRO A 19 18.38 -6.01 -9.38
CA PRO A 19 19.76 -5.64 -9.08
C PRO A 19 19.94 -4.17 -8.69
N THR A 20 18.96 -3.31 -9.01
CA THR A 20 18.99 -1.88 -8.71
C THR A 20 18.07 -1.56 -7.53
N PRO A 21 18.39 -0.55 -6.71
CA PRO A 21 17.51 -0.12 -5.62
C PRO A 21 16.12 0.28 -6.11
N TYR A 22 15.09 -0.05 -5.34
CA TYR A 22 13.71 0.22 -5.70
C TYR A 22 12.81 0.37 -4.46
N PHE A 23 11.63 0.92 -4.70
CA PHE A 23 10.53 1.00 -3.78
C PHE A 23 9.49 -0.05 -4.13
N HIS A 24 8.95 -0.70 -3.10
CA HIS A 24 7.93 -1.72 -3.22
C HIS A 24 6.70 -1.30 -2.45
N TRP A 25 5.56 -1.37 -3.13
CA TRP A 25 4.25 -1.14 -2.54
C TRP A 25 3.61 -2.46 -2.13
N ALA A 26 3.15 -2.52 -0.88
CA ALA A 26 2.36 -3.63 -0.38
C ALA A 26 1.06 -3.11 0.23
N PHE A 27 0.01 -3.93 0.20
CA PHE A 27 -1.22 -3.61 0.89
C PHE A 27 -1.13 -4.07 2.34
N LEU A 28 -1.69 -3.30 3.27
CA LEU A 28 -1.74 -3.62 4.70
C LEU A 28 -3.17 -3.61 5.20
N SER A 29 -3.49 -4.52 6.11
CA SER A 29 -4.70 -4.48 6.93
C SER A 29 -4.34 -4.71 8.41
N SER A 30 -5.11 -4.11 9.31
CA SER A 30 -4.87 -4.20 10.76
C SER A 30 -6.16 -3.96 11.53
N ASP A 31 -6.52 -4.91 12.39
CA ASP A 31 -7.66 -4.78 13.30
C ASP A 31 -7.34 -3.86 14.50
N LEU A 32 -6.05 -3.65 14.77
CA LEU A 32 -5.54 -2.75 15.82
C LEU A 32 -4.87 -1.50 15.22
N PRO A 33 -4.62 -0.44 16.02
CA PRO A 33 -3.81 0.69 15.58
C PRO A 33 -2.43 0.23 15.07
N TRP A 34 -1.89 0.91 14.06
CA TRP A 34 -0.60 0.56 13.41
C TRP A 34 0.56 0.38 14.41
N SER A 35 0.54 1.13 15.51
CA SER A 35 1.55 1.06 16.58
C SER A 35 1.58 -0.27 17.36
N LYS A 36 0.56 -1.13 17.21
CA LYS A 36 0.44 -2.40 17.93
C LYS A 36 1.10 -3.59 17.21
N ASN A 37 1.69 -3.39 16.02
CA ASN A 37 2.40 -4.43 15.25
C ASN A 37 1.55 -5.70 14.98
N ASP A 38 0.23 -5.55 14.82
CA ASP A 38 -0.68 -6.65 14.46
C ASP A 38 -1.24 -6.43 13.05
N THR A 39 -0.32 -6.31 12.10
CA THR A 39 -0.62 -5.95 10.72
C THR A 39 -0.39 -7.15 9.82
N THR A 40 -1.37 -7.42 8.96
CA THR A 40 -1.22 -8.35 7.84
C THR A 40 -0.77 -7.56 6.62
N CYS A 41 0.33 -8.02 6.02
CA CYS A 41 0.91 -7.45 4.81
C CYS A 41 0.66 -8.39 3.64
N TYR A 42 0.15 -7.82 2.55
CA TYR A 42 -0.20 -8.51 1.33
C TYR A 42 0.69 -8.01 0.21
N GLU A 43 1.53 -8.92 -0.26
CA GLU A 43 2.43 -8.70 -1.38
C GLU A 43 2.02 -9.60 -2.53
N ILE A 44 2.31 -9.15 -3.75
CA ILE A 44 2.34 -10.02 -4.91
C ILE A 44 3.79 -10.13 -5.35
N VAL A 45 4.29 -11.36 -5.28
CA VAL A 45 5.69 -11.69 -5.57
C VAL A 45 5.76 -12.55 -6.82
N ARG A 46 6.84 -12.37 -7.57
CA ARG A 46 7.12 -13.17 -8.76
C ARG A 46 7.65 -14.54 -8.32
N GLN A 47 6.99 -15.62 -8.73
CA GLN A 47 7.44 -16.99 -8.43
C GLN A 47 8.43 -17.49 -9.48
N ASP A 48 8.21 -17.15 -10.75
CA ASP A 48 9.07 -17.47 -11.89
C ASP A 48 8.88 -16.42 -13.01
N ASP A 49 9.41 -16.68 -14.21
CA ASP A 49 9.38 -15.67 -15.26
C ASP A 49 7.97 -15.24 -15.71
N TYR A 50 6.93 -16.01 -15.40
CA TYR A 50 5.58 -15.78 -15.93
C TYR A 50 4.47 -15.81 -14.87
N LEU A 51 4.73 -16.28 -13.65
CA LEU A 51 3.74 -16.47 -12.61
C LEU A 51 3.95 -15.52 -11.43
N TRP A 52 2.90 -14.75 -11.14
CA TRP A 52 2.77 -13.94 -9.93
C TRP A 52 1.91 -14.67 -8.91
N LYS A 53 2.33 -14.67 -7.64
CA LYS A 53 1.56 -15.26 -6.55
C LYS A 53 1.35 -14.27 -5.42
N TRP A 54 0.28 -14.47 -4.68
CA TRP A 54 0.06 -13.82 -3.40
C TRP A 54 1.08 -14.30 -2.35
N HIS A 55 1.56 -13.38 -1.55
CA HIS A 55 2.46 -13.63 -0.43
C HIS A 55 1.97 -12.82 0.78
N PHE A 56 1.56 -13.52 1.82
CA PHE A 56 1.01 -12.91 3.02
C PHE A 56 2.02 -13.05 4.15
N THR A 57 2.34 -11.93 4.77
CA THR A 57 3.25 -11.87 5.91
C THR A 57 2.63 -11.07 7.06
N ARG A 58 3.15 -11.26 8.27
CA ARG A 58 2.83 -10.41 9.42
C ARG A 58 4.10 -9.72 9.90
N PRO A 59 4.57 -8.70 9.16
CA PRO A 59 5.84 -8.07 9.45
C PRO A 59 5.75 -7.24 10.73
N ASN A 60 6.83 -7.26 11.52
CA ASN A 60 7.01 -6.26 12.57
C ASN A 60 7.47 -4.95 11.93
N LEU A 61 6.52 -4.06 11.63
CA LEU A 61 6.78 -2.79 10.95
C LEU A 61 7.81 -1.94 11.68
N ALA A 62 7.73 -1.87 13.02
CA ALA A 62 8.65 -1.10 13.85
C ALA A 62 10.11 -1.60 13.79
N LYS A 63 10.33 -2.89 13.48
CA LYS A 63 11.67 -3.50 13.38
C LYS A 63 12.20 -3.58 11.95
N SER A 64 11.38 -3.25 10.95
CA SER A 64 11.77 -3.40 9.55
C SER A 64 12.64 -2.23 9.08
N ALA A 65 13.93 -2.51 8.81
CA ALA A 65 14.85 -1.52 8.25
C ALA A 65 14.47 -1.05 6.82
N ARG A 66 13.67 -1.85 6.11
CA ARG A 66 13.19 -1.56 4.76
C ARG A 66 11.92 -0.70 4.76
N PHE A 67 11.12 -0.78 5.81
CA PHE A 67 9.86 -0.06 5.91
C PHE A 67 10.09 1.46 5.94
N ARG A 68 9.20 2.21 5.28
CA ARG A 68 9.24 3.68 5.17
C ARG A 68 7.99 4.36 5.70
N GLY A 69 6.86 3.66 5.69
CA GLY A 69 5.62 4.18 6.25
C GLY A 69 4.39 3.64 5.52
N ILE A 70 3.23 4.20 5.89
CA ILE A 70 1.92 3.80 5.40
C ILE A 70 1.22 5.02 4.79
N VAL A 71 0.62 4.83 3.61
CA VAL A 71 -0.45 5.71 3.13
C VAL A 71 -1.77 5.09 3.59
N GLU A 72 -2.41 5.69 4.60
CA GLU A 72 -3.66 5.19 5.17
C GLU A 72 -4.82 5.52 4.22
N LEU A 73 -5.53 4.48 3.76
CA LEU A 73 -6.64 4.60 2.82
C LEU A 73 -7.96 4.91 3.56
N GLY A 74 -8.10 4.40 4.78
CA GLY A 74 -9.24 4.68 5.64
C GLY A 74 -9.59 3.51 6.56
N GLU A 75 -10.86 3.48 6.97
CA GLU A 75 -11.45 2.39 7.73
C GLU A 75 -12.27 1.47 6.83
N PHE A 76 -12.12 0.17 7.03
CA PHE A 76 -12.83 -0.88 6.31
C PHE A 76 -13.93 -1.47 7.18
N GLN A 77 -15.15 -1.52 6.63
CA GLN A 77 -16.36 -2.08 7.23
C GLN A 77 -16.39 -3.62 7.13
N GLY A 78 -15.37 -4.27 7.67
CA GLY A 78 -15.25 -5.73 7.66
C GLY A 78 -14.00 -6.23 8.37
N SER A 79 -13.66 -7.50 8.17
CA SER A 79 -12.52 -8.16 8.82
C SER A 79 -11.35 -8.40 7.87
N THR A 80 -10.17 -8.62 8.44
CA THR A 80 -8.95 -9.03 7.72
C THR A 80 -9.23 -10.22 6.78
N ARG A 81 -10.02 -11.21 7.23
CA ARG A 81 -10.36 -12.40 6.44
C ARG A 81 -11.10 -12.08 5.14
N LEU A 82 -11.97 -11.06 5.15
CA LEU A 82 -12.70 -10.66 3.95
C LEU A 82 -11.75 -10.08 2.90
N ILE A 83 -10.74 -9.32 3.32
CA ILE A 83 -9.67 -8.83 2.44
C ILE A 83 -8.87 -10.00 1.88
N ASP A 84 -8.51 -10.98 2.72
CA ASP A 84 -7.82 -12.21 2.26
C ASP A 84 -8.62 -12.90 1.15
N ASP A 85 -9.93 -13.07 1.34
CA ASP A 85 -10.81 -13.73 0.38
C ASP A 85 -10.90 -12.95 -0.95
N ILE A 86 -11.02 -11.62 -0.89
CA ILE A 86 -11.04 -10.75 -2.07
C ILE A 86 -9.72 -10.86 -2.84
N ILE A 87 -8.58 -10.80 -2.15
CA ILE A 87 -7.24 -10.94 -2.74
C ILE A 87 -7.03 -12.34 -3.32
N ARG A 88 -7.61 -13.38 -2.73
CA ARG A 88 -7.49 -14.74 -3.28
C ARG A 88 -8.39 -14.95 -4.50
N ALA A 89 -9.56 -14.32 -4.53
CA ALA A 89 -10.55 -14.52 -5.57
C ALA A 89 -10.29 -13.71 -6.85
N SER A 90 -9.70 -12.51 -6.74
CA SER A 90 -9.70 -11.54 -7.85
C SER A 90 -8.31 -11.18 -8.38
N HIS A 91 -7.27 -11.85 -7.87
CA HIS A 91 -6.01 -11.18 -7.64
C HIS A 91 -4.83 -12.19 -7.47
N PRO A 92 -3.67 -12.02 -8.14
CA PRO A 92 -3.37 -11.02 -9.16
C PRO A 92 -4.31 -11.16 -10.36
N ALA A 93 -4.98 -10.08 -10.74
CA ALA A 93 -5.82 -10.07 -11.94
C ALA A 93 -4.92 -10.16 -13.18
N SER A 94 -5.39 -10.79 -14.27
CA SER A 94 -4.69 -10.72 -15.55
C SER A 94 -4.58 -9.26 -15.98
N VAL A 95 -3.36 -8.76 -16.15
CA VAL A 95 -2.99 -7.33 -16.27
C VAL A 95 -3.47 -6.65 -17.58
N LYS A 96 -4.49 -7.19 -18.26
CA LYS A 96 -4.83 -6.76 -19.63
C LYS A 96 -5.53 -5.40 -19.72
N GLU A 97 -6.26 -4.96 -18.70
CA GLU A 97 -7.14 -3.80 -18.83
C GLU A 97 -6.72 -2.57 -18.02
N TRP A 98 -5.90 -2.77 -16.97
CA TRP A 98 -5.52 -1.68 -16.07
C TRP A 98 -4.06 -1.82 -15.64
N THR A 99 -3.20 -0.97 -16.19
CA THR A 99 -1.77 -0.92 -15.85
C THR A 99 -1.41 0.51 -15.45
N VAL A 100 -0.81 0.64 -14.27
CA VAL A 100 -0.22 1.89 -13.84
C VAL A 100 1.28 1.85 -14.14
N ILE A 101 1.73 2.74 -15.03
CA ILE A 101 3.16 2.93 -15.28
C ILE A 101 3.68 3.89 -14.22
N GLY A 102 4.40 3.34 -13.25
CA GLY A 102 5.06 4.13 -12.22
C GLY A 102 6.37 4.77 -12.66
N PRO A 103 6.88 5.74 -11.87
CA PRO A 103 8.25 6.17 -12.02
C PRO A 103 9.20 4.98 -11.90
N ARG A 104 10.35 5.06 -12.57
CA ARG A 104 11.37 3.99 -12.51
C ARG A 104 11.73 3.69 -11.06
N GLY A 105 11.86 2.41 -10.74
CA GLY A 105 12.18 1.94 -9.40
C GLY A 105 11.00 1.88 -8.44
N TRP A 106 9.74 1.91 -8.90
CA TRP A 106 8.57 1.64 -8.07
C TRP A 106 7.86 0.38 -8.58
N THR A 107 7.69 -0.61 -7.70
CA THR A 107 7.14 -1.94 -8.04
C THR A 107 5.80 -2.18 -7.34
N CYS A 108 5.01 -3.08 -7.92
CA CYS A 108 3.69 -3.50 -7.42
C CYS A 108 2.64 -2.38 -7.23
N ALA A 109 2.86 -1.21 -7.86
CA ALA A 109 1.92 -0.10 -7.86
C ALA A 109 0.54 -0.50 -8.42
N THR A 110 0.51 -1.08 -9.62
CA THR A 110 -0.73 -1.51 -10.29
C THR A 110 -1.57 -2.43 -9.42
N TRP A 111 -0.94 -3.43 -8.80
CA TRP A 111 -1.61 -4.39 -7.93
C TRP A 111 -2.36 -3.68 -6.79
N VAL A 112 -1.63 -2.87 -6.01
CA VAL A 112 -2.19 -2.25 -4.81
C VAL A 112 -3.28 -1.24 -5.16
N MET A 113 -3.08 -0.46 -6.24
CA MET A 113 -4.10 0.48 -6.67
C MET A 113 -5.37 -0.23 -7.17
N LYS A 114 -5.23 -1.33 -7.92
CA LYS A 114 -6.40 -2.08 -8.41
C LYS A 114 -7.19 -2.69 -7.26
N LEU A 115 -6.51 -3.23 -6.25
CA LEU A 115 -7.19 -3.68 -5.02
C LEU A 115 -7.92 -2.53 -4.34
N ALA A 116 -7.30 -1.36 -4.18
CA ALA A 116 -7.97 -0.21 -3.59
C ALA A 116 -9.23 0.21 -4.39
N ILE A 117 -9.17 0.16 -5.72
CA ILE A 117 -10.34 0.44 -6.58
C ILE A 117 -11.42 -0.65 -6.41
N ASP A 118 -11.04 -1.93 -6.45
CA ASP A 118 -11.99 -3.04 -6.30
C ASP A 118 -12.71 -3.02 -4.96
N LEU A 119 -12.02 -2.58 -3.90
CA LEU A 119 -12.62 -2.43 -2.58
C LEU A 119 -13.65 -1.29 -2.53
N GLU A 120 -13.44 -0.21 -3.30
CA GLU A 120 -14.36 0.93 -3.39
C GLU A 120 -15.57 0.58 -4.27
N GLU A 121 -15.34 -0.02 -5.44
CA GLU A 121 -16.40 -0.46 -6.37
C GLU A 121 -17.35 -1.49 -5.73
N ARG A 122 -16.86 -2.26 -4.76
CA ARG A 122 -17.67 -3.23 -3.98
C ARG A 122 -18.35 -2.61 -2.76
N GLY A 123 -18.17 -1.31 -2.52
CA GLY A 123 -18.80 -0.58 -1.42
C GLY A 123 -18.23 -0.89 -0.04
N TYR A 124 -16.98 -1.37 0.05
CA TYR A 124 -16.36 -1.64 1.35
C TYR A 124 -15.77 -0.41 2.02
N TYR A 125 -15.48 0.63 1.24
CA TYR A 125 -15.13 1.97 1.67
C TYR A 125 -15.38 2.95 0.53
N ASP A 126 -15.42 4.23 0.84
CA ASP A 126 -15.49 5.29 -0.16
C ASP A 126 -14.12 5.98 -0.29
N PHE A 127 -13.76 6.37 -1.51
CA PHE A 127 -12.62 7.26 -1.67
C PHE A 127 -12.87 8.57 -0.91
N PRO A 128 -11.87 9.10 -0.19
CA PRO A 128 -12.00 10.41 0.43
C PRO A 128 -12.25 11.52 -0.60
N ASP A 129 -12.89 12.61 -0.17
CA ASP A 129 -13.14 13.78 -1.00
C ASP A 129 -11.88 14.26 -1.75
N GLY A 130 -12.02 14.48 -3.05
CA GLY A 130 -10.92 14.90 -3.93
C GLY A 130 -10.02 13.76 -4.41
N VAL A 131 -10.23 12.52 -3.96
CA VAL A 131 -9.59 11.32 -4.51
C VAL A 131 -10.56 10.60 -5.45
N SER A 132 -10.05 10.17 -6.60
CA SER A 132 -10.78 9.36 -7.58
C SER A 132 -9.86 8.31 -8.18
N VAL A 133 -10.42 7.32 -8.88
CA VAL A 133 -9.69 6.31 -9.63
C VAL A 133 -8.59 6.92 -10.53
N HIS A 134 -8.87 8.08 -11.13
CA HIS A 134 -7.95 8.76 -12.06
C HIS A 134 -6.75 9.43 -11.37
N ASN A 135 -6.90 9.87 -10.12
CA ASN A 135 -5.84 10.59 -9.41
C ASN A 135 -5.22 9.79 -8.25
N LEU A 136 -5.82 8.66 -7.87
CA LEU A 136 -5.38 7.81 -6.76
C LEU A 136 -3.88 7.53 -6.82
N TYR A 137 -3.39 7.10 -7.98
CA TYR A 137 -1.99 6.75 -8.12
C TYR A 137 -1.06 7.94 -7.92
N LYS A 138 -1.41 9.10 -8.49
CA LYS A 138 -0.66 10.34 -8.32
C LYS A 138 -0.60 10.72 -6.85
N THR A 139 -1.73 10.67 -6.16
CA THR A 139 -1.83 10.96 -4.72
C THR A 139 -0.96 10.03 -3.89
N VAL A 140 -1.02 8.72 -4.13
CA VAL A 140 -0.19 7.74 -3.40
C VAL A 140 1.30 7.95 -3.68
N LEU A 141 1.69 8.29 -4.91
CA LEU A 141 3.08 8.61 -5.24
C LEU A 141 3.59 9.84 -4.50
N GLU A 142 2.80 10.91 -4.43
CA GLU A 142 3.16 12.13 -3.69
C GLU A 142 3.40 11.81 -2.21
N LYS A 143 2.52 11.01 -1.59
CA LYS A 143 2.72 10.54 -0.21
C LYS A 143 3.94 9.62 -0.09
N GLY A 144 4.16 8.75 -1.07
CA GLY A 144 5.34 7.87 -1.13
C GLY A 144 6.66 8.65 -1.14
N ALA A 145 6.72 9.75 -1.89
CA ALA A 145 7.88 10.63 -1.92
C ALA A 145 8.14 11.26 -0.55
N LEU A 146 7.09 11.69 0.16
CA LEU A 146 7.23 12.18 1.54
C LEU A 146 7.72 11.08 2.49
N LEU A 147 7.10 9.89 2.44
CA LEU A 147 7.49 8.75 3.29
C LEU A 147 8.93 8.29 3.06
N ARG A 148 9.43 8.36 1.83
CA ARG A 148 10.84 8.09 1.51
C ARG A 148 11.78 8.97 2.33
N ASP A 149 11.42 10.24 2.50
CA ASP A 149 12.28 11.26 3.11
C ASP A 149 12.19 11.26 4.64
N LEU A 150 11.18 10.61 5.25
CA LEU A 150 10.96 10.51 6.70
C LEU A 150 11.80 9.44 7.41
N LYS A 151 12.94 9.03 6.85
CA LYS A 151 13.79 7.97 7.41
C LYS A 151 14.33 8.36 8.80
N GLY A 152 14.24 7.44 9.78
CA GLY A 152 14.87 7.58 11.10
C GLY A 152 13.95 8.05 12.23
N LEU A 153 12.64 8.16 11.98
CA LEU A 153 11.65 8.41 13.04
C LEU A 153 11.45 7.16 13.90
N THR A 154 11.25 7.36 15.21
CA THR A 154 10.99 6.29 16.19
C THR A 154 9.55 5.76 16.13
N LEU A 155 8.65 6.46 15.44
CA LEU A 155 7.24 6.09 15.25
C LEU A 155 7.01 5.61 13.82
N ILE A 156 6.03 4.70 13.66
CA ILE A 156 5.55 4.24 12.34
C ILE A 156 4.98 5.47 11.60
N PRO A 157 5.61 5.93 10.49
CA PRO A 157 5.10 7.08 9.76
C PRO A 157 3.82 6.69 9.02
N VAL A 158 2.74 7.44 9.24
CA VAL A 158 1.45 7.24 8.59
C VAL A 158 0.99 8.56 8.00
N LEU A 159 0.70 8.57 6.71
CA LEU A 159 0.12 9.70 6.01
C LEU A 159 -1.29 9.31 5.54
N PRO A 160 -2.34 10.08 5.88
CA PRO A 160 -3.65 9.87 5.27
C PRO A 160 -3.59 10.12 3.76
N LEU A 161 -4.41 9.38 3.02
CA LEU A 161 -4.51 9.50 1.55
C LEU A 161 -4.84 10.94 1.13
N VAL A 162 -5.70 11.64 1.86
CA VAL A 162 -5.89 13.09 1.71
C VAL A 162 -4.91 13.85 2.60
N SER A 163 -4.36 14.93 2.08
CA SER A 163 -3.78 15.95 2.95
C SER A 163 -4.94 16.64 3.68
N LEU A 164 -4.92 16.66 5.01
CA LEU A 164 -5.66 17.68 5.76
C LEU A 164 -5.12 19.03 5.30
N VAL A 165 -5.70 19.61 4.25
CA VAL A 165 -5.76 21.07 4.17
C VAL A 165 -6.47 21.43 5.45
N ARG A 166 -5.72 22.01 6.39
CA ARG A 166 -6.29 22.59 7.59
C ARG A 166 -7.52 23.38 7.13
N ALA A 167 -8.71 22.91 7.50
CA ALA A 167 -9.78 23.82 7.80
C ALA A 167 -9.22 24.69 8.93
N ILE A 168 -8.56 25.78 8.55
CA ILE A 168 -8.28 26.87 9.46
C ILE A 168 -9.64 27.54 9.65
N TRP A 169 -10.32 27.15 10.71
CA TRP A 169 -11.26 28.01 11.44
C TRP A 169 -10.86 27.92 12.91
N PRO A 170 -11.04 28.97 13.74
CA PRO A 170 -11.83 30.21 13.60
C PRO A 170 -10.91 31.46 13.54
N TYR A 171 -11.32 32.66 13.11
CA TYR A 171 -12.41 33.56 13.52
C TYR A 171 -12.79 34.48 12.36
#